data_AF-A0A955IS03-F1
#
_entry.id   AF-A0A955IS03-F1
#
_cell.length_a   1.000
_cell.length_b   1.000
_cell.length_c   1.000
_cell.angle_alpha   90.00
_cell.angle_beta   90.00
_cell.angle_gamma   90.00
#
_symmetry.space_group_name_H-M   'P 1'
#
loop_
_entity.id
_entity.type
_entity.pdbx_description
1 polymer ?
#
loop_
_entity_poly.entity_id
_entity_poly.type
_entity_poly.pdbx_seq_one_letter_code
_entity_poly.pdbx_strand_id
1 'polypeptide(L)' 'MNNARWVGLAVILLIILHQDIWFWGNGTLVFGVIPVGLLYHLGFSVTCAILWALSVRFCWPDALEAWADES' A
#
# COMPACT_ATOMS: atom_id res chain seq x y z
N MET A 1 -10.51 -17.42 0.40
CA MET A 1 -9.08 -17.79 0.26
C MET A 1 -8.35 -17.14 -0.92
N ASN A 2 -8.96 -16.89 -2.09
CA ASN A 2 -8.24 -16.28 -3.24
C ASN A 2 -7.90 -14.79 -3.04
N ASN A 3 -8.76 -14.03 -2.36
CA ASN A 3 -8.61 -12.58 -2.22
C ASN A 3 -7.38 -12.19 -1.38
N ALA A 4 -7.11 -12.95 -0.30
CA ALA A 4 -5.96 -12.70 0.57
C ALA A 4 -4.61 -12.91 -0.14
N ARG A 5 -4.54 -13.86 -1.08
CA ARG A 5 -3.34 -14.07 -1.90
C ARG A 5 -3.03 -12.86 -2.77
N TRP A 6 -4.05 -12.27 -3.40
CA TRP A 6 -3.88 -11.08 -4.23
C TRP A 6 -3.50 -9.85 -3.41
N VAL A 7 -4.10 -9.66 -2.24
CA VAL A 7 -3.71 -8.59 -1.30
C VAL A 7 -2.26 -8.77 -0.86
N GLY A 8 -1.84 -9.98 -0.51
CA GLY A 8 -0.44 -10.28 -0.16
C GLY A 8 0.55 -9.99 -1.30
N LEU A 9 0.21 -10.38 -2.53
CA LEU A 9 1.02 -10.04 -3.71
C LEU A 9 1.11 -8.52 -3.94
N ALA A 10 0.01 -7.79 -3.74
CA ALA A 10 0.00 -6.34 -3.84
C ALA A 10 0.89 -5.68 -2.78
N VAL A 11 0.95 -6.22 -1.55
CA VAL A 11 1.87 -5.73 -0.51
C VAL A 11 3.33 -5.90 -0.96
N ILE A 12 3.69 -7.09 -1.48
CA ILE A 12 5.05 -7.35 -1.97
C ILE A 12 5.41 -6.37 -3.09
N LEU A 13 4.49 -6.13 -4.02
CA LEU A 13 4.69 -5.16 -5.10
C LEU A 13 4.90 -3.74 -4.59
N LEU A 14 4.13 -3.30 -3.57
CA LEU A 14 4.33 -1.99 -2.95
C LEU A 14 5.68 -1.87 -2.24
N ILE A 15 6.18 -2.94 -1.60
CA ILE A 15 7.53 -2.94 -0.99
C ILE A 15 8.61 -2.68 -2.05
N ILE A 16 8.47 -3.28 -3.23
CA ILE A 16 9.41 -3.05 -4.35
C ILE A 16 9.27 -1.62 -4.86
N LEU A 17 8.05 -1.14 -5.10
CA LEU A 17 7.77 0.24 -5.52
C LEU A 17 8.29 1.28 -4.53
N HIS A 18 8.38 0.94 -3.24
CA HIS A 18 8.83 1.85 -2.19
C HIS A 18 10.33 2.21 -2.31
N GLN A 19 11.15 1.38 -2.95
CA GLN A 19 12.59 1.61 -3.07
C GLN A 19 12.94 2.89 -3.86
N ASP A 20 11.99 3.42 -4.64
CA ASP A 20 12.07 4.70 -5.35
C ASP A 20 13.36 4.96 -6.17
N ILE A 21 13.90 3.90 -6.79
CA ILE A 21 15.15 4.01 -7.56
C ILE A 21 15.01 4.82 -8.88
N TRP A 22 13.79 5.02 -9.36
CA TRP A 22 13.47 5.68 -10.63
C TRP A 22 13.50 7.21 -10.57
N PHE A 23 13.14 7.82 -9.43
CA PHE A 23 13.06 9.29 -9.29
C PHE A 23 14.21 9.87 -8.47
N TRP A 24 15.16 9.04 -8.03
CA TRP A 24 16.24 9.40 -7.11
C TRP A 24 17.14 10.56 -7.58
N GLY A 25 17.20 10.82 -8.89
CA GLY A 25 17.91 11.97 -9.48
C GLY A 25 17.02 12.96 -10.23
N ASN A 26 15.70 12.81 -10.17
CA ASN A 26 14.78 13.59 -11.00
C ASN A 26 14.20 14.78 -10.22
N GLY A 27 14.77 15.96 -10.47
CA GLY A 27 14.31 17.23 -9.89
C GLY A 27 13.15 17.90 -10.62
N THR A 28 12.47 17.22 -11.56
CA THR A 28 11.36 17.81 -12.32
C THR A 28 10.25 18.25 -11.36
N LEU A 29 9.87 19.52 -11.45
CA LEU A 29 8.78 20.09 -10.68
C LEU A 29 7.44 19.92 -11.41
N VAL A 30 6.51 19.23 -10.77
CA VAL A 30 5.11 19.14 -11.20
C VAL A 30 4.37 20.37 -10.67
N PHE A 31 3.55 20.99 -11.52
CA PHE A 31 2.87 22.27 -11.25
C PHE A 31 3.83 23.43 -10.91
N GLY A 32 5.12 23.29 -11.21
CA GLY A 32 6.15 24.28 -10.89
C GLY A 32 6.54 24.36 -9.40
N VAL A 33 6.02 23.48 -8.54
CA VAL A 33 6.23 23.56 -7.08
C VAL A 33 6.62 22.23 -6.45
N ILE A 34 6.07 21.11 -6.91
CA ILE A 34 6.21 19.82 -6.23
C ILE A 34 7.21 18.94 -6.98
N PRO A 35 8.33 18.49 -6.36
CA PRO A 35 9.22 17.53 -6.98
C PRO A 35 8.48 16.24 -7.36
N VAL A 36 8.76 15.69 -8.54
CA VAL A 36 8.08 14.48 -9.03
C VAL A 36 8.22 13.29 -8.09
N GLY A 37 9.39 13.10 -7.46
CA GLY A 37 9.59 12.05 -6.45
C GLY A 37 8.68 12.23 -5.22
N LEU A 38 8.44 13.48 -4.80
CA LEU A 38 7.52 13.77 -3.70
C LEU A 38 6.06 13.46 -4.09
N LEU A 39 5.66 13.82 -5.31
CA LEU A 39 4.32 13.49 -5.81
C LEU A 39 4.13 11.96 -5.92
N TYR A 40 5.16 11.25 -6.37
CA TYR A 40 5.17 9.79 -6.42
C TYR A 40 4.95 9.19 -5.02
N HIS A 41 5.70 9.66 -4.02
CA HIS A 41 5.52 9.20 -2.65
C HIS A 41 4.14 9.53 -2.06
N LEU A 42 3.57 10.69 -2.39
CA LEU A 42 2.21 11.04 -1.97
C LEU A 42 1.18 10.05 -2.54
N GLY A 43 1.26 9.75 -3.83
CA GLY A 43 0.41 8.74 -4.47
C GLY A 43 0.65 7.33 -3.90
N PHE A 44 1.89 6.99 -3.62
CA PHE A 44 2.27 5.73 -2.98
C PHE A 44 1.62 5.58 -1.60
N SER A 45 1.68 6.61 -0.74
CA SER A 45 1.06 6.60 0.59
C SER A 45 -0.46 6.41 0.52
N VAL A 46 -1.13 7.09 -0.42
CA VAL A 46 -2.58 6.90 -0.65
C VAL A 46 -2.88 5.46 -1.09
N THR A 47 -2.06 4.92 -1.99
CA THR A 47 -2.21 3.53 -2.46
C THR A 47 -2.03 2.52 -1.33
N CYS A 48 -1.05 2.73 -0.44
CA CYS A 48 -0.88 1.91 0.77
C CYS A 48 -2.10 1.97 1.68
N ALA A 49 -2.68 3.16 1.90
CA ALA A 49 -3.86 3.32 2.73
C ALA A 49 -5.08 2.57 2.15
N ILE A 50 -5.29 2.66 0.83
CA ILE A 50 -6.34 1.91 0.14
C ILE A 50 -6.10 0.41 0.27
N LEU A 51 -4.87 -0.06 0.04
CA LEU A 51 -4.55 -1.47 0.18
C LEU A 51 -4.82 -1.96 1.60
N TRP A 52 -4.46 -1.17 2.62
CA TRP A 52 -4.74 -1.51 4.01
C TRP A 52 -6.25 -1.61 4.31
N ALA A 53 -7.05 -0.68 3.78
CA ALA A 53 -8.50 -0.76 3.89
C ALA A 53 -9.07 -2.03 3.22
N LEU A 54 -8.52 -2.43 2.06
CA LEU A 54 -8.88 -3.68 1.39
C LEU A 54 -8.45 -4.91 2.21
N SER A 55 -7.27 -4.86 2.84
CA SER A 55 -6.79 -5.92 3.75
C SER A 55 -7.76 -6.13 4.91
N VAL A 56 -8.17 -5.05 5.57
CA VAL A 56 -9.17 -5.11 6.66
C VAL A 56 -10.52 -5.61 6.13
N ARG A 57 -10.92 -5.25 4.92
CA ARG A 57 -12.23 -5.69 4.39
C ARG A 57 -12.26 -7.16 3.97
N PHE A 58 -11.17 -7.68 3.41
CA PHE A 58 -11.17 -8.97 2.71
C PHE A 58 -10.29 -10.06 3.34
N CYS A 59 -9.36 -9.66 4.21
CA CYS A 59 -8.38 -10.56 4.81
C CYS A 59 -8.52 -10.62 6.34
N TRP A 60 -9.53 -9.95 6.91
CA TRP A 60 -9.76 -9.99 8.34
C TRP A 60 -10.03 -11.41 8.82
N PRO A 61 -9.39 -11.84 9.92
CA PRO A 61 -9.50 -13.21 10.38
C PRO A 61 -10.70 -13.36 11.33
N ASP A 62 -11.91 -13.42 10.78
CA ASP A 62 -13.16 -13.54 11.55
C ASP A 62 -13.15 -14.74 12.52
N ALA A 63 -12.49 -15.84 12.13
CA ALA A 63 -12.35 -17.03 12.98
C ALA A 63 -11.49 -16.78 14.24
N LEU A 64 -10.53 -15.86 14.18
CA LEU A 64 -9.74 -15.46 15.35
C LEU A 64 -10.52 -14.52 16.25
N GLU A 65 -11.37 -13.65 15.70
CA GLU A 65 -12.30 -12.84 16.50
C GLU A 65 -13.31 -13.70 17.24
N ALA A 66 -13.95 -14.64 16.55
CA ALA A 66 -14.92 -15.54 17.18
C ALA A 66 -14.30 -16.33 18.34
N TRP A 67 -13.06 -16.82 18.19
CA TRP A 67 -12.34 -17.48 19.28
C TRP A 67 -12.05 -16.54 20.46
N ALA A 68 -11.69 -15.28 20.20
CA ALA A 68 -11.38 -14.30 21.24
C ALA A 68 -12.62 -13.85 22.03
N ASP A 69 -13.79 -13.78 21.37
CA ASP A 69 -15.05 -13.42 22.03
C ASP A 69 -15.60 -14.57 22.92
N GLU A 70 -15.20 -15.82 22.64
CA GLU A 70 -15.62 -17.02 23.37
C GLU A 70 -14.73 -17.38 24.58
N SER A 71 -13.54 -16.77 24.72
CA SER A 71 -12.52 -17.07 25.74
C SER A 71 -12.43 -16.03 26.86
#